data_AF-A0A3D5UAH5-F1
#
_entry.id   AF-A0A3D5UAH5-F1
#
_cell.length_a   1.000
_cell.length_b   1.000
_cell.length_c   1.000
_cell.angle_alpha   90.00
_cell.angle_beta   90.00
_cell.angle_gamma   90.00
#
_symmetry.space_group_name_H-M   'P 1'
#
loop_
_entity.id
_entity.type
_entity.pdbx_description
1 polymer ?
#
loop_
_entity_poly.entity_id
_entity_poly.type
_entity_poly.pdbx_seq_one_letter_code
_entity_poly.pdbx_strand_id
1 'polypeptide(L)'
;MMLFIGFGMMMTTATTNTLLQSMVSDEMRGRVLSTYTMTFQSMSPFGGLLVGWLTSRYGPQASMLLCASVCFIWSLNGLRMLPRFGKDMLKMLVTNSNSSVYRAPRLRLN
;
A
#
# COMPACT_ATOMS: atom_id res chain seq x y z
N MET A 1 6.98 16.54 -11.59
CA MET A 1 7.43 16.00 -10.29
C MET A 1 6.26 15.72 -9.34
N MET A 2 5.48 16.73 -8.90
CA MET A 2 4.37 16.50 -7.96
C MET A 2 3.21 15.65 -8.49
N LEU A 3 2.94 15.67 -9.79
CA LEU A 3 1.92 14.81 -10.41
C LEU A 3 2.21 13.31 -10.20
N PHE A 4 3.45 12.88 -10.42
CA PHE A 4 3.85 11.47 -10.22
C PHE A 4 3.82 11.06 -8.75
N ILE A 5 4.26 11.95 -7.86
CA ILE A 5 4.24 11.72 -6.41
C ILE A 5 2.79 11.59 -5.91
N GLY A 6 1.94 12.53 -6.30
CA GLY A 6 0.52 12.53 -5.93
C GLY A 6 -0.23 11.32 -6.48
N PHE A 7 0.00 10.97 -7.74
CA PHE A 7 -0.60 9.79 -8.35
C PHE A 7 -0.18 8.49 -7.64
N GLY A 8 1.12 8.34 -7.35
CA GLY A 8 1.63 7.19 -6.59
C GLY A 8 1.02 7.09 -5.20
N MET A 9 0.97 8.20 -4.45
CA MET A 9 0.35 8.26 -3.13
C MET A 9 -1.15 7.93 -3.16
N MET A 10 -1.90 8.47 -4.12
CA MET A 10 -3.32 8.16 -4.27
C MET A 10 -3.54 6.68 -4.57
N MET A 11 -2.72 6.10 -5.47
CA MET A 11 -2.81 4.68 -5.81
C MET A 11 -2.56 3.80 -4.59
N THR A 12 -1.45 4.01 -3.85
CA THR A 12 -1.17 3.23 -2.63
C THR A 12 -2.26 3.40 -1.59
N THR A 13 -2.79 4.62 -1.41
CA THR A 13 -3.85 4.89 -0.45
C THR A 13 -5.15 4.18 -0.84
N ALA A 14 -5.57 4.27 -2.11
CA ALA A 14 -6.78 3.62 -2.61
C ALA A 14 -6.66 2.08 -2.51
N THR A 15 -5.56 1.51 -3.01
CA THR A 15 -5.33 0.07 -2.98
C THR A 15 -5.26 -0.47 -1.56
N THR A 16 -4.56 0.22 -0.65
CA THR A 16 -4.47 -0.21 0.76
C THR A 16 -5.83 -0.18 1.43
N ASN A 17 -6.60 0.91 1.26
CA ASN A 17 -7.94 1.00 1.82
C ASN A 17 -8.87 -0.10 1.28
N THR A 18 -8.83 -0.39 -0.03
CA THR A 18 -9.65 -1.47 -0.62
C THR A 18 -9.22 -2.86 -0.14
N LEU A 19 -7.91 -3.14 -0.06
CA LEU A 19 -7.39 -4.40 0.45
C LEU A 19 -7.77 -4.60 1.92
N LEU A 20 -7.58 -3.58 2.74
CA LEU A 20 -7.90 -3.63 4.17
C LEU A 20 -9.40 -3.90 4.37
N GLN A 21 -10.24 -3.21 3.60
CA GLN A 21 -11.69 -3.39 3.64
C GLN A 21 -12.16 -4.74 3.07
N SER A 22 -11.43 -5.31 2.10
CA SER A 22 -11.78 -6.62 1.51
C SER A 22 -11.33 -7.80 2.36
N MET A 23 -10.31 -7.65 3.20
CA MET A 23 -9.78 -8.73 4.04
C MET A 23 -10.40 -8.77 5.44
N VAL A 24 -11.05 -7.69 5.89
CA VAL A 24 -11.64 -7.61 7.23
C VAL A 24 -13.13 -7.95 7.20
N SER A 25 -13.60 -8.72 8.19
CA SER A 25 -15.02 -9.00 8.41
C SER A 25 -15.78 -7.74 8.86
N ASP A 26 -17.04 -7.58 8.43
CA ASP A 26 -17.83 -6.35 8.64
C ASP A 26 -17.93 -5.93 10.11
N GLU A 27 -17.98 -6.90 11.03
CA GLU A 27 -18.06 -6.65 12.47
C GLU A 27 -16.79 -6.02 13.06
N MET A 28 -15.63 -6.22 12.43
CA MET A 28 -14.33 -5.68 12.87
C MET A 28 -13.80 -4.54 12.01
N ARG A 29 -14.51 -4.18 10.94
CA ARG A 29 -14.06 -3.21 9.92
C ARG A 29 -13.71 -1.85 10.52
N GLY A 30 -14.52 -1.35 11.46
CA GLY A 30 -14.25 -0.10 12.17
C GLY A 30 -13.03 -0.15 13.10
N ARG A 31 -12.78 -1.28 13.77
CA ARG A 31 -11.62 -1.46 14.67
C ARG A 31 -10.30 -1.57 13.90
N VAL A 32 -10.29 -2.33 12.82
CA VAL A 32 -9.10 -2.50 11.97
C VAL A 32 -8.78 -1.20 11.23
N LEU A 33 -9.81 -0.49 10.73
CA LEU A 33 -9.57 0.80 10.08
C LEU A 33 -9.05 1.86 11.07
N SER A 34 -9.59 1.91 12.30
CA SER A 34 -9.12 2.84 13.35
C SER A 34 -7.67 2.57 13.78
N THR A 35 -7.30 1.30 13.99
CA THR A 35 -5.91 0.93 14.32
C THR A 35 -4.95 1.22 13.17
N TYR A 36 -5.38 0.98 11.92
CA TYR A 36 -4.61 1.35 10.73
C TYR A 36 -4.39 2.87 10.63
N THR A 37 -5.45 3.68 10.73
CA THR A 37 -5.33 5.15 10.61
C THR A 37 -4.54 5.75 11.77
N MET A 38 -4.72 5.26 12.99
CA MET A 38 -3.93 5.67 14.16
C MET A 38 -2.44 5.40 13.92
N THR A 39 -2.09 4.18 13.51
CA THR A 39 -0.68 3.82 13.24
C THR A 39 -0.09 4.67 12.12
N PHE A 40 -0.85 4.87 11.03
CA PHE A 40 -0.41 5.68 9.90
C PHE A 40 -0.17 7.14 10.29
N GLN A 41 -1.09 7.76 11.02
CA GLN A 41 -0.97 9.14 11.48
C GLN A 41 0.14 9.32 12.52
N SER A 42 0.36 8.34 13.40
CA SER A 42 1.46 8.37 14.39
C SER A 42 2.85 8.29 13.74
N MET A 43 2.97 7.70 12.55
CA MET A 43 4.25 7.59 11.85
C MET A 43 4.80 8.96 11.40
N SER A 44 3.93 9.92 11.10
CA SER A 44 4.30 11.25 10.63
C SER A 44 5.11 12.08 11.66
N PRO A 45 4.62 12.32 12.90
CA PRO A 45 5.40 13.01 13.92
C PRO A 45 6.64 12.21 14.36
N PHE A 46 6.55 10.87 14.36
CA PHE A 46 7.69 10.01 14.69
C PHE A 46 8.84 10.18 13.69
N GLY A 47 8.53 10.20 12.39
CA GLY A 47 9.52 10.49 11.35
C GLY A 47 10.13 11.87 11.48
N GLY A 48 9.32 12.89 11.78
CA GLY A 48 9.78 14.26 12.01
C GLY A 48 10.77 14.37 13.19
N LEU A 49 10.45 13.74 14.32
CA LEU A 49 11.34 13.70 15.49
C LEU A 49 12.66 12.98 15.19
N LEU A 50 12.59 11.84 14.49
CA LEU A 50 13.78 11.06 14.13
C LEU A 50 14.71 11.84 13.21
N VAL A 51 14.15 12.48 12.17
CA VAL A 51 14.92 13.31 11.22
C VAL A 51 15.44 14.58 11.88
N GLY A 52 14.64 15.22 12.75
CA GLY A 52 15.06 16.39 13.52
C GLY A 52 16.23 16.10 14.45
N TRP A 53 16.19 14.97 15.15
CA TRP A 53 17.29 14.50 16.01
C TRP A 53 18.56 14.20 15.20
N LEU A 54 18.42 13.51 14.07
CA LEU A 54 19.53 13.24 13.14
C LEU A 54 20.15 14.54 12.63
N THR A 55 19.31 15.52 12.28
CA THR A 55 19.73 16.81 11.74
C THR A 55 20.49 17.62 12.77
N SER A 56 20.06 17.59 14.04
CA SER A 56 20.75 18.27 15.14
C SER A 56 22.12 17.65 15.44
N ARG A 57 22.32 16.35 15.24
CA ARG A 57 23.57 15.65 15.57
C ARG A 57 24.58 15.63 14.42
N TYR A 58 24.13 15.38 13.20
CA TYR A 58 24.98 15.16 12.01
C TYR A 58 24.85 16.24 10.94
N GLY A 59 24.00 17.25 11.19
CA GLY A 59 23.70 18.29 10.22
C GLY A 59 22.62 17.88 9.19
N PRO A 60 22.12 18.86 8.43
CA PRO A 60 21.02 18.64 7.48
C PRO A 60 21.42 17.78 6.28
N GLN A 61 22.67 17.87 5.82
CA GLN A 61 23.14 17.11 4.65
C GLN A 61 23.18 15.60 4.89
N ALA A 62 23.76 15.17 6.03
CA ALA A 62 23.81 13.76 6.39
C ALA A 62 22.42 13.15 6.59
N SER A 63 21.50 13.92 7.18
CA SER A 63 20.12 13.50 7.45
C SER A 63 19.31 13.31 6.17
N MET A 64 19.47 14.20 5.20
CA MET A 64 18.88 14.06 3.86
C MET A 64 19.43 12.83 3.13
N LEU A 65 20.74 12.58 3.17
CA LEU A 65 21.35 11.41 2.56
C LEU A 65 20.83 10.10 3.17
N LEU A 66 20.67 10.05 4.49
CA LEU A 66 20.09 8.89 5.19
C LEU A 66 18.64 8.65 4.76
N CYS A 67 17.80 9.69 4.73
CA CYS A 67 16.41 9.56 4.26
C CYS A 67 16.34 9.10 2.80
N ALA A 68 17.17 9.68 1.92
CA ALA A 68 17.25 9.28 0.52
C ALA A 68 17.67 7.81 0.38
N SER A 69 18.66 7.37 1.16
CA SER A 69 19.13 5.98 1.15
C SER A 69 18.05 5.01 1.61
N VAL A 70 17.33 5.33 2.69
CA VAL A 70 16.21 4.50 3.18
C VAL A 70 15.10 4.42 2.13
N CYS A 71 14.68 5.55 1.55
CA CYS A 71 13.69 5.59 0.48
C CYS A 71 14.15 4.79 -0.76
N PHE A 72 15.43 4.85 -1.10
CA PHE A 72 16.00 4.14 -2.24
C PHE A 72 15.98 2.62 -2.01
N ILE A 73 16.40 2.15 -0.83
CA ILE A 73 16.36 0.73 -0.43
C ILE A 73 14.91 0.22 -0.43
N TRP A 74 13.97 1.02 0.10
CA TRP A 74 12.55 0.67 0.10
C TRP A 74 11.99 0.53 -1.31
N SER A 75 12.28 1.51 -2.19
CA SER A 75 11.86 1.49 -3.59
C SER A 75 12.42 0.26 -4.35
N LEU A 76 13.70 -0.05 -4.14
CA LEU A 76 14.34 -1.25 -4.70
C LEU A 76 13.67 -2.55 -4.24
N ASN A 77 13.31 -2.66 -2.96
CA ASN A 77 12.58 -3.82 -2.46
C ASN A 77 11.16 -3.89 -3.04
N GLY A 78 10.46 -2.76 -3.18
CA GLY A 78 9.15 -2.68 -3.82
C GLY A 78 9.18 -3.16 -5.28
N LEU A 79 10.20 -2.76 -6.04
CA LEU A 79 10.41 -3.24 -7.41
C LEU A 79 10.67 -4.74 -7.49
N ARG A 80 11.31 -5.34 -6.47
CA ARG A 80 11.49 -6.81 -6.36
C ARG A 80 10.20 -7.53 -5.97
N MET A 81 9.28 -6.85 -5.29
CA MET A 81 8.00 -7.40 -4.85
C MET A 81 6.96 -7.40 -6.00
N LEU A 82 7.07 -6.45 -6.94
CA LEU A 82 6.22 -6.33 -8.13
C LEU A 82 6.16 -7.59 -9.02
N PRO A 83 7.28 -8.24 -9.41
CA PRO A 83 7.24 -9.47 -10.20
C PRO A 83 6.72 -10.68 -9.42
N ARG A 84 6.74 -10.66 -8.09
CA ARG A 84 6.10 -11.69 -7.26
C ARG A 84 4.58 -11.52 -7.25
N PHE A 85 4.09 -10.32 -6.96
CA PHE A 85 2.66 -9.99 -7.03
C PHE A 85 2.06 -10.25 -8.42
N GLY A 86 2.77 -9.87 -9.48
CA GLY A 86 2.32 -10.13 -10.86
C GLY A 86 2.15 -11.62 -11.15
N LYS A 87 3.11 -12.46 -10.73
CA LYS A 87 3.02 -13.92 -10.90
C LYS A 87 1.90 -14.54 -10.08
N ASP A 88 1.69 -14.08 -8.85
CA ASP A 88 0.63 -14.59 -7.98
C ASP A 88 -0.77 -14.19 -8.46
N MET A 89 -0.93 -12.95 -8.96
CA MET A 89 -2.19 -12.51 -9.58
C MET A 89 -2.46 -13.21 -10.92
N LEU A 90 -1.45 -13.40 -11.77
CA LEU A 90 -1.61 -14.15 -13.02
C LEU A 90 -1.95 -15.61 -12.73
N LYS A 91 -1.32 -16.21 -11.72
CA LYS A 91 -1.63 -17.56 -11.27
C LYS A 91 -3.04 -17.64 -10.71
N MET A 92 -3.50 -16.66 -9.93
CA MET A 92 -4.90 -16.58 -9.52
C MET A 92 -5.83 -16.45 -10.72
N LEU A 93 -5.55 -15.62 -11.72
CA LEU A 93 -6.41 -15.46 -12.90
C LEU A 93 -6.43 -16.68 -13.82
N VAL A 94 -5.30 -17.40 -13.95
CA VAL A 94 -5.17 -18.61 -14.78
C VAL A 94 -5.69 -19.86 -14.07
N THR A 95 -5.53 -19.96 -12.74
CA THR A 95 -6.06 -21.06 -11.92
C THR A 95 -7.51 -20.84 -11.49
N ASN A 96 -8.04 -19.63 -11.59
CA ASN A 96 -9.45 -19.35 -11.31
C ASN A 96 -10.33 -19.92 -12.45
N SER A 97 -10.64 -21.20 -12.32
CA SER A 97 -11.69 -21.91 -13.04
C SER A 97 -13.10 -21.52 -12.53
N ASN A 98 -13.33 -20.24 -12.19
CA ASN A 98 -14.63 -19.74 -11.73
C ASN A 98 -15.24 -18.74 -12.70
N SER A 99 -15.15 -19.04 -14.00
CA SER A 99 -15.97 -18.46 -15.07
C SER A 99 -17.49 -18.66 -14.87
N SER A 100 -17.92 -19.34 -13.78
CA SER A 100 -19.32 -19.48 -13.40
C SER A 100 -19.95 -18.17 -12.90
N VAL A 101 -19.16 -17.22 -12.38
CA VAL A 101 -19.65 -15.91 -11.88
C VAL A 101 -19.93 -14.92 -13.03
N TYR A 102 -19.27 -15.09 -14.18
CA TYR A 102 -19.53 -14.30 -15.40
C TYR A 102 -20.62 -14.91 -16.29
N ARG A 103 -21.24 -16.02 -15.87
CA ARG A 103 -22.34 -16.63 -16.61
C ARG A 103 -23.56 -15.72 -16.48
N ALA A 104 -23.87 -14.96 -17.54
CA ALA A 104 -25.06 -14.11 -17.61
C ALA A 104 -26.28 -14.87 -17.06
N PRO A 105 -27.11 -14.23 -16.20
CA PRO A 105 -28.27 -14.88 -15.64
C PRO A 105 -29.09 -15.41 -16.81
N ARG A 106 -29.29 -16.74 -16.89
CA ARG A 106 -30.15 -17.31 -17.93
C ARG A 106 -31.51 -16.64 -17.78
N LEU A 107 -31.88 -15.79 -18.73
CA LEU A 107 -33.24 -15.32 -18.87
C LEU A 107 -34.11 -16.59 -18.93
N ARG A 108 -34.86 -16.85 -17.87
CA ARG A 108 -35.95 -17.81 -17.89
C ARG A 108 -37.04 -17.17 -18.73
N LEU A 109 -36.98 -17.39 -20.04
CA LEU A 109 -38.12 -17.28 -20.92
C LEU A 109 -38.98 -18.51 -20.69
N ASN A 110 -39.97 -18.37 -19.82
CA ASN A 110 -41.16 -19.21 -19.74
C ASN A 110 -42.37 -18.28 -19.76
#